data_AF-A0A967IDU9-F1
#
_entry.id   AF-A0A967IDU9-F1
#
_cell.length_a   1.000
_cell.length_b   1.000
_cell.length_c   1.000
_cell.angle_alpha   90.00
_cell.angle_beta   90.00
_cell.angle_gamma   90.00
#
_symmetry.space_group_name_H-M   'P 1'
#
loop_
_entity.id
_entity.type
_entity.pdbx_description
1 polymer ?
#
loop_
_entity_poly.entity_id
_entity_poly.type
_entity_poly.pdbx_seq_one_letter_code
_entity_poly.pdbx_strand_id
1 'polypeptide(L)'
;YDPGFSPEDLEAIEAEMAKIVEEALPVSRTVKGREEAIAMFRDMGEEYKAQIIEDIPGDEELSLYGQGDWIDLCRGPHVPNTSHLGAFKLTKLS
;
A
#
# COMPACT_ATOMS: atom_id res chain seq x y z
N TYR A 1 8.10 8.77 22.59
CA TYR A 1 7.94 8.58 21.15
C TYR A 1 8.76 9.64 20.46
N ASP A 2 9.47 9.28 19.39
CA ASP A 2 9.88 10.25 18.36
C ASP A 2 8.68 11.16 18.02
N PRO A 3 8.87 12.42 17.58
CA PRO A 3 7.72 13.23 17.21
C PRO A 3 6.92 12.43 16.18
N GLY A 4 5.67 12.11 16.52
CA GLY A 4 4.76 11.50 15.56
C GLY A 4 4.55 12.45 14.39
N PHE A 5 3.75 12.03 13.41
CA PHE A 5 3.44 12.92 12.29
C PHE A 5 2.94 14.28 12.77
N SER A 6 3.34 15.33 12.05
CA SER A 6 2.87 16.69 12.24
C SER A 6 1.86 17.08 11.14
N PRO A 7 1.14 18.20 11.29
CA PRO A 7 0.35 18.76 10.20
C PRO A 7 1.17 19.04 8.92
N GLU A 8 2.42 19.47 9.07
CA GLU A 8 3.34 19.72 7.95
C GLU A 8 3.72 18.44 7.21
N ASP A 9 3.87 17.30 7.92
CA ASP A 9 4.08 16.01 7.28
C ASP A 9 2.87 15.62 6.41
N LEU A 10 1.64 15.90 6.87
CA LEU A 10 0.44 15.65 6.08
C LEU A 10 0.42 16.49 4.79
N GLU A 11 0.86 17.75 4.84
CA GLU A 11 0.96 18.58 3.63
C GLU A 11 1.99 18.03 2.65
N ALA A 12 3.14 17.56 3.14
CA ALA A 12 4.18 16.94 2.33
C ALA A 12 3.71 15.61 1.69
N ILE A 13 3.02 14.77 2.47
CA ILE A 13 2.45 13.51 2.00
C ILE A 13 1.36 13.78 0.94
N GLU A 14 0.45 14.72 1.18
CA GLU A 14 -0.61 15.06 0.22
C GLU A 14 -0.04 15.58 -1.11
N ALA A 15 1.01 16.41 -1.04
CA ALA A 15 1.72 16.89 -2.22
C ALA A 15 2.39 15.74 -3.01
N GLU A 16 2.98 14.77 -2.32
CA GLU A 16 3.59 13.59 -2.97
C GLU A 16 2.53 12.68 -3.59
N MET A 17 1.41 12.44 -2.89
CA MET A 17 0.27 11.71 -3.44
C MET A 17 -0.24 12.36 -4.73
N ALA A 18 -0.29 13.70 -4.79
CA ALA A 18 -0.76 14.41 -5.98
C ALA A 18 0.20 14.23 -7.16
N LYS A 19 1.52 14.23 -6.94
CA LYS A 19 2.51 13.93 -7.99
C LYS A 19 2.31 12.53 -8.56
N ILE A 20 2.11 11.53 -7.71
CA ILE A 20 1.89 10.13 -8.12
C ILE A 20 0.60 9.97 -8.94
N VAL A 21 -0.43 10.77 -8.65
CA VAL A 21 -1.66 10.80 -9.47
C VAL A 21 -1.36 11.30 -10.89
N GLU A 22 -0.57 12.35 -11.03
CA GLU A 22 -0.18 12.91 -12.34
C GLU A 22 0.72 11.96 -13.15
N GLU A 23 1.47 11.08 -12.50
CA GLU A 23 2.28 10.04 -13.17
C GLU A 23 1.43 8.94 -13.83
N ALA A 24 0.15 8.82 -13.48
CA ALA A 24 -0.79 7.84 -14.03
C ALA A 24 -0.25 6.39 -13.99
N LEU A 25 0.43 6.02 -12.90
CA LEU A 25 1.06 4.71 -12.73
C LEU A 25 0.01 3.59 -12.83
N PRO A 26 0.26 2.52 -13.62
CA PRO A 26 -0.64 1.39 -13.72
C PRO A 26 -0.67 0.63 -12.38
N VAL A 27 -1.87 0.25 -11.94
CA VAL A 27 -2.04 -0.62 -10.78
C VAL A 27 -2.19 -2.05 -11.28
N SER A 28 -1.28 -2.93 -10.86
CA SER A 28 -1.28 -4.34 -11.27
C SER A 28 -1.67 -5.25 -10.10
N ARG A 29 -2.52 -6.23 -10.39
CA ARG A 29 -2.88 -7.29 -9.43
C ARG A 29 -1.99 -8.50 -9.67
N THR A 30 -1.30 -8.94 -8.62
CA THR A 30 -0.61 -10.23 -8.60
C THR A 30 -1.21 -11.11 -7.53
N VAL A 31 -1.02 -12.43 -7.68
CA VAL A 31 -1.48 -13.43 -6.71
C VAL A 31 -0.26 -14.21 -6.27
N LYS A 32 -0.10 -14.37 -4.96
CA LYS A 32 1.01 -15.10 -4.35
C LYS A 32 0.51 -16.11 -3.33
N GLY A 33 1.28 -17.19 -3.19
CA GLY A 33 1.11 -18.11 -2.08
C GLY A 33 1.46 -17.41 -0.76
N ARG A 34 0.87 -17.91 0.34
CA ARG A 34 1.06 -17.37 1.69
C ARG A 34 2.53 -17.26 2.10
N GLU A 35 3.29 -18.35 2.00
CA GLU A 35 4.70 -18.38 2.39
C GLU A 35 5.55 -17.43 1.54
N GLU A 36 5.26 -17.35 0.24
CA GLU A 36 5.94 -16.45 -0.69
C GLU A 36 5.66 -14.97 -0.33
N ALA A 37 4.41 -14.64 -0.02
CA ALA A 37 4.03 -13.28 0.37
C ALA A 37 4.64 -12.88 1.72
N ILE A 38 4.70 -13.80 2.70
CA ILE A 38 5.37 -13.57 3.99
C ILE A 38 6.86 -13.30 3.78
N ALA A 39 7.56 -14.14 3.03
CA ALA A 39 8.98 -13.95 2.74
C ALA A 39 9.24 -12.62 2.03
N MET A 40 8.44 -12.29 1.02
CA MET A 40 8.53 -11.02 0.29
C MET A 40 8.39 -9.80 1.20
N PHE A 41 7.36 -9.75 2.06
CA PHE A 41 7.18 -8.60 2.96
C PHE A 41 8.27 -8.52 4.03
N ARG A 42 8.78 -9.65 4.54
CA ARG A 42 9.93 -9.65 5.46
C ARG A 42 11.20 -9.13 4.79
N ASP A 43 11.48 -9.56 3.57
CA ASP A 43 12.65 -9.09 2.80
C ASP A 43 12.57 -7.58 2.50
N MET A 44 11.35 -7.03 2.40
CA MET A 44 11.11 -5.59 2.27
C MET A 44 11.16 -4.82 3.61
N GLY A 45 11.27 -5.51 4.75
CA GLY A 45 11.21 -4.91 6.09
C GLY A 45 9.79 -4.61 6.60
N GLU A 46 8.76 -5.09 5.90
CA GLU A 46 7.32 -4.90 6.21
C GLU A 46 6.81 -6.00 7.17
N GLU A 47 7.44 -6.11 8.36
CA GLU A 47 7.12 -7.15 9.35
C GLU A 47 5.65 -7.17 9.76
N TYR A 48 5.02 -6.01 9.84
CA TYR A 48 3.61 -5.91 10.21
C TYR A 48 2.68 -6.56 9.17
N LYS A 49 2.97 -6.40 7.88
CA LYS A 49 2.20 -7.06 6.81
C LYS A 49 2.42 -8.57 6.81
N ALA A 50 3.65 -9.02 7.09
CA ALA A 50 3.96 -10.44 7.22
C ALA A 50 3.17 -11.09 8.38
N GLN A 51 3.10 -10.43 9.54
CA GLN A 51 2.32 -10.89 10.69
C GLN A 51 0.82 -10.95 10.40
N ILE A 52 0.27 -9.91 9.76
CA ILE A 52 -1.14 -9.91 9.31
C ILE A 52 -1.40 -11.14 8.45
N ILE A 53 -0.51 -11.47 7.51
CA ILE A 53 -0.67 -12.64 6.68
C ILE A 53 -0.71 -13.89 7.54
N GLU A 54 0.28 -14.12 8.42
CA GLU A 54 0.34 -15.28 9.33
C GLU A 54 -0.95 -15.48 10.14
N ASP A 55 -1.59 -14.40 10.56
CA ASP A 55 -2.84 -14.43 11.34
C ASP A 55 -4.10 -14.69 10.50
N ILE A 56 -4.05 -14.53 9.17
CA ILE A 56 -5.20 -14.85 8.30
C ILE A 56 -5.43 -16.37 8.33
N PRO A 57 -6.61 -16.86 8.69
CA PRO A 57 -6.91 -18.29 8.67
C PRO A 57 -7.03 -18.84 7.24
N GLY A 58 -6.64 -20.10 7.05
CA GLY A 58 -6.79 -20.84 5.79
C GLY A 58 -5.60 -20.70 4.83
N ASP A 59 -5.67 -21.38 3.70
CA ASP A 59 -4.56 -21.51 2.74
C ASP A 59 -4.86 -20.84 1.39
N GLU A 60 -5.78 -19.87 1.39
CA GLU A 60 -6.16 -19.13 0.19
C GLU A 60 -4.98 -18.31 -0.35
N GLU A 61 -4.92 -18.20 -1.68
CA GLU A 61 -3.96 -17.32 -2.33
C GLU A 61 -4.26 -15.85 -2.00
N LEU A 62 -3.20 -15.07 -1.85
CA LEU A 62 -3.30 -13.66 -1.46
C LEU A 62 -3.13 -12.78 -2.68
N SER A 63 -4.03 -11.81 -2.83
CA SER A 63 -3.87 -10.78 -3.84
C SER A 63 -3.03 -9.62 -3.32
N LEU A 64 -2.13 -9.17 -4.18
CA LEU A 64 -1.29 -8.00 -3.97
C LEU A 64 -1.53 -7.00 -5.08
N TYR A 65 -1.48 -5.72 -4.74
CA TYR A 65 -1.62 -4.62 -5.69
C TYR A 65 -0.36 -3.79 -5.70
N GLY A 66 0.24 -3.63 -6.87
CA GLY A 66 1.46 -2.85 -7.07
C GLY A 66 1.24 -1.63 -7.94
N GLN A 67 1.94 -0.54 -7.62
CA GLN A 67 2.06 0.68 -8.43
C GLN A 67 3.51 1.17 -8.42
N GLY A 68 4.14 1.22 -9.60
CA GLY A 68 5.58 1.48 -9.70
C GLY A 68 6.39 0.46 -8.87
N ASP A 69 7.22 0.96 -7.97
CA ASP A 69 8.07 0.14 -7.09
C ASP A 69 7.38 -0.23 -5.76
N TRP A 70 6.13 0.18 -5.56
CA TRP A 70 5.38 -0.06 -4.32
C TRP A 70 4.38 -1.21 -4.49
N ILE A 71 4.22 -2.02 -3.45
CA ILE A 71 3.28 -3.15 -3.41
C ILE A 71 2.59 -3.27 -2.05
N ASP A 72 1.32 -3.67 -2.08
CA ASP A 72 0.51 -3.80 -0.87
C ASP A 72 -0.43 -5.02 -0.88
N LEU A 73 -0.76 -5.49 0.32
CA LEU A 73 -1.65 -6.61 0.57
C LEU A 73 -3.10 -6.10 0.63
N CYS A 74 -3.93 -6.52 -0.32
CA CYS A 74 -5.35 -6.15 -0.30
C CYS A 74 -6.19 -7.17 -1.06
N ARG A 75 -7.47 -7.32 -0.68
CA ARG A 75 -8.46 -8.10 -1.45
C ARG A 75 -8.91 -7.36 -2.74
N GLY A 76 -8.91 -6.02 -2.71
CA GLY A 76 -9.38 -5.16 -3.78
C GLY A 76 -10.89 -5.23 -4.06
N PRO A 77 -11.36 -4.86 -5.27
CA PRO A 77 -10.58 -4.38 -6.41
C PRO A 77 -9.99 -2.98 -6.21
N HIS A 78 -8.98 -2.64 -7.00
CA HIS A 78 -8.41 -1.29 -7.09
C HIS A 78 -8.70 -0.66 -8.46
N VAL A 79 -8.52 0.67 -8.53
CA VAL A 79 -8.52 1.43 -9.80
C VAL A 79 -7.44 0.91 -10.75
N PRO A 80 -7.58 1.06 -12.08
CA PRO A 80 -6.62 0.53 -13.04
C PRO A 80 -5.30 1.33 -13.10
N ASN A 81 -5.31 2.61 -12.72
CA ASN A 81 -4.11 3.44 -12.59
C ASN A 81 -4.37 4.59 -11.58
N THR A 82 -3.30 5.26 -11.15
CA THR A 82 -3.35 6.31 -10.11
C THR A 82 -4.08 7.58 -10.54
N SER A 83 -4.20 7.89 -11.83
CA SER A 83 -4.87 9.12 -12.31
C SER A 83 -6.37 9.15 -12.02
N HIS A 84 -6.97 7.99 -11.73
CA HIS A 84 -8.36 7.90 -11.29
C HIS A 84 -8.61 8.50 -9.90
N LEU A 85 -7.55 8.84 -9.16
CA LEU A 85 -7.61 9.37 -7.80
C LEU A 85 -7.43 10.89 -7.75
N GLY A 86 -7.84 11.64 -8.78
CA GLY A 86 -7.60 13.09 -8.90
C GLY A 86 -8.25 14.01 -7.85
N ALA A 87 -9.14 13.52 -7.00
CA ALA A 87 -9.81 14.33 -5.97
C ALA A 87 -9.72 13.65 -4.60
N PHE A 88 -8.78 14.10 -3.76
CA PHE A 88 -8.59 13.62 -2.40
C PHE A 88 -8.08 14.75 -1.48
N LYS A 89 -8.19 14.54 -0.16
CA LYS A 89 -7.69 15.45 0.88
C LYS A 89 -7.38 14.68 2.16
N LEU A 90 -6.21 14.89 2.76
CA LEU A 90 -5.89 14.39 4.10
C LEU A 90 -6.55 15.28 5.16
N THR A 91 -7.15 14.65 6.18
CA THR A 91 -8.04 15.37 7.13
C THR A 91 -7.39 15.66 8.47
N LYS A 92 -6.93 14.64 9.19
CA LYS A 92 -6.32 14.79 10.52
C LYS A 92 -5.48 13.57 10.89
N LEU A 93 -4.62 13.75 11.89
CA LEU A 93 -3.94 12.67 12.61
C LEU A 93 -4.82 12.17 13.77
N SER A 94 -4.65 10.91 14.19
CA SER A 94 -5.37 10.29 15.30
C SER A 94 -4.50 9.30 16.06
#